data_AF-A0A0C3PBZ8-F1
#
_entry.id   AF-A0A0C3PBZ8-F1
#
_cell.length_a   1.000
_cell.length_b   1.000
_cell.length_c   1.000
_cell.angle_alpha   90.00
_cell.angle_beta   90.00
_cell.angle_gamma   90.00
#
_symmetry.space_group_name_H-M   'P 1'
#
loop_
_entity.id
_entity.type
_entity.pdbx_description
1 polymer ?
#
loop_
_entity_poly.entity_id
_entity_poly.type
_entity_poly.pdbx_seq_one_letter_code
_entity_poly.pdbx_strand_id
1 'polypeptide(L)' 'MCIIQPDFDANDEHELEVVHAHCILHGAHLIPVYGHDRLPSDVHHTDALDIFHAYYVNKYIDHHAFEITF' A
#
# COMPACT_ATOMS: atom_id res chain seq x y z
N MET A 1 14.45 -0.05 -1.53
CA MET A 1 13.38 0.95 -1.30
C MET A 1 12.81 1.27 -2.66
N CYS A 2 11.55 0.90 -2.89
CA CYS A 2 10.83 1.29 -4.08
C CYS A 2 9.59 2.09 -3.68
N ILE A 3 9.06 2.85 -4.63
CA ILE A 3 7.78 3.53 -4.52
C ILE A 3 6.82 2.75 -5.40
N ILE A 4 5.65 2.41 -4.88
CA ILE A 4 4.56 1.76 -5.61
C ILE A 4 3.33 2.66 -5.61
N GLN A 5 2.44 2.49 -6.58
CA GLN A 5 1.18 3.21 -6.70
C GLN A 5 0.03 2.19 -6.75
N PRO A 6 -1.16 2.51 -6.23
CA PRO A 6 -2.36 1.70 -6.42
C PRO A 6 -2.68 1.56 -7.91
N ASP A 7 -3.30 0.44 -8.27
CA ASP A 7 -3.80 0.22 -9.63
C ASP A 7 -5.22 0.77 -9.77
N PHE A 8 -5.52 1.33 -10.94
CA PHE A 8 -6.79 1.98 -11.24
C PHE A 8 -7.34 1.48 -12.57
N ASP A 9 -8.66 1.30 -12.61
CA ASP A 9 -9.35 0.85 -13.82
C ASP A 9 -9.50 1.99 -14.86
N ALA A 10 -10.17 1.70 -15.98
CA ALA A 10 -10.40 2.68 -17.03
C ALA A 10 -11.28 3.88 -16.61
N ASN A 11 -11.94 3.79 -15.45
CA ASN A 11 -12.80 4.83 -14.88
C ASN A 11 -12.12 5.59 -13.72
N ASP A 12 -10.83 5.34 -13.46
CA ASP A 12 -10.07 5.94 -12.35
C ASP A 12 -10.55 5.46 -10.96
N GLU A 13 -11.22 4.30 -10.89
CA GLU A 13 -11.59 3.64 -9.64
C GLU A 13 -10.54 2.60 -9.26
N HIS A 14 -10.38 2.33 -7.95
CA HIS A 14 -9.45 1.31 -7.47
C HIS A 14 -9.77 -0.06 -8.09
N GLU A 15 -8.78 -0.67 -8.73
CA GLU A 15 -8.96 -2.00 -9.29
C GLU A 15 -9.09 -3.03 -8.16
N LEU A 16 -10.20 -3.79 -8.18
CA LEU A 16 -10.53 -4.80 -7.17
C LEU A 16 -10.58 -6.18 -7.81
N GLU A 17 -9.69 -7.06 -7.37
CA GLU A 17 -9.65 -8.46 -7.80
C GLU A 17 -9.88 -9.42 -6.62
N VAL A 18 -10.62 -10.49 -6.86
CA VAL A 18 -10.74 -11.61 -5.90
C VAL A 18 -9.62 -12.62 -6.18
N VAL A 19 -8.55 -12.54 -5.40
CA VAL A 19 -7.43 -13.49 -5.46
C VAL A 19 -7.53 -14.55 -4.36
N HIS A 20 -7.07 -15.75 -4.64
CA HIS A 20 -6.95 -16.77 -3.61
C HIS A 20 -5.88 -16.35 -2.59
N ALA A 21 -6.18 -16.41 -1.28
CA ALA A 21 -5.27 -15.91 -0.24
C ALA A 21 -3.86 -16.55 -0.29
N HIS A 22 -3.75 -17.81 -0.73
CA HIS A 22 -2.45 -18.48 -0.93
C HIS A 22 -1.60 -17.87 -2.06
N CYS A 23 -2.17 -17.06 -2.94
CA CYS A 23 -1.44 -16.32 -3.96
C CYS A 23 -0.80 -15.03 -3.40
N ILE A 24 -1.19 -14.60 -2.20
CA ILE A 24 -0.57 -13.45 -1.53
C ILE A 24 0.78 -13.92 -1.01
N LEU A 25 1.83 -13.52 -1.73
CA LEU A 25 3.20 -13.96 -1.47
C LEU A 25 3.73 -13.42 -0.14
N HIS A 26 3.43 -12.16 0.19
CA HIS A 26 3.96 -11.50 1.38
C HIS A 26 3.18 -10.22 1.72
N GLY A 27 3.04 -9.90 3.00
CA GLY A 27 2.56 -8.59 3.46
C GLY A 27 3.72 -7.59 3.51
N ALA A 28 3.52 -6.38 3.00
CA ALA A 28 4.50 -5.31 3.13
C ALA A 28 3.95 -4.16 3.97
N HIS A 29 4.80 -3.48 4.75
CA HIS A 29 4.41 -2.23 5.40
C HIS A 29 4.35 -1.13 4.34
N LEU A 30 3.14 -0.67 4.04
CA LEU A 30 2.91 0.42 3.11
C LEU A 30 2.97 1.75 3.87
N ILE A 31 4.08 2.46 3.72
CA ILE A 31 4.25 3.80 4.30
C ILE A 31 3.88 4.83 3.24
N PRO A 32 2.86 5.70 3.46
CA PRO A 32 2.48 6.71 2.48
C PRO A 32 3.62 7.65 2.09
N VAL A 33 3.66 8.03 0.81
CA VAL A 33 4.48 9.15 0.35
C VAL A 33 3.74 10.45 0.71
N TYR A 34 4.19 11.12 1.77
CA TYR A 34 3.56 12.33 2.26
C TYR A 34 3.83 13.55 1.37
N GLY A 35 2.82 14.41 1.25
CA GLY A 35 2.91 15.73 0.66
C GLY A 35 3.32 16.80 1.69
N HIS A 36 3.08 18.06 1.33
CA HIS A 36 3.38 19.21 2.18
C HIS A 36 2.18 19.66 3.02
N ASP A 37 0.99 19.15 2.66
CA ASP A 37 -0.27 19.50 3.29
C ASP A 37 -0.50 18.73 4.58
N ARG A 38 -1.31 19.32 5.46
CA ARG A 38 -1.77 18.64 6.67
C ARG A 38 -2.93 17.73 6.34
N LEU A 39 -2.96 16.57 6.97
CA LEU A 39 -4.09 15.67 6.88
C LEU A 39 -5.35 16.33 7.50
N PRO A 40 -6.50 16.26 6.83
CA PRO A 40 -7.76 16.69 7.42
C PRO A 40 -8.04 15.95 8.73
N SER A 41 -8.71 16.62 9.67
CA SER A 41 -8.95 16.08 11.03
C SER A 41 -9.92 14.90 11.07
N ASP A 42 -10.69 14.72 10.01
CA ASP A 42 -11.71 13.71 9.82
C ASP A 42 -11.17 12.45 9.11
N VAL A 43 -9.92 12.45 8.65
CA VAL A 43 -9.31 11.24 8.09
C VAL A 43 -9.13 10.19 9.17
N HIS A 44 -9.66 9.00 8.91
CA HIS A 44 -9.46 7.85 9.77
C HIS A 44 -8.26 7.00 9.30
N HIS A 45 -7.58 6.34 10.24
CA HIS A 45 -6.39 5.54 9.92
C HIS A 45 -6.70 4.32 9.02
N THR A 46 -7.96 3.89 8.96
CA THR A 46 -8.41 2.80 8.06
C THR A 46 -8.39 3.21 6.59
N ASP A 47 -8.52 4.51 6.31
CA ASP A 47 -8.66 5.04 4.96
C ASP A 47 -7.27 5.28 4.34
N ALA A 48 -6.20 5.05 5.11
CA ALA A 48 -4.82 5.32 4.73
C ALA A 48 -4.36 4.57 3.46
N LEU A 49 -5.02 3.48 3.06
CA LEU A 49 -4.70 2.76 1.82
C LEU A 49 -5.43 3.32 0.58
N ASP A 50 -6.45 4.16 0.79
CA ASP A 50 -7.28 4.71 -0.27
C ASP A 50 -6.95 6.19 -0.55
N ILE A 51 -6.47 6.93 0.47
CA ILE A 51 -6.27 8.39 0.35
C ILE A 51 -4.92 8.82 -0.23
N PHE A 52 -3.91 7.94 -0.27
CA PHE A 52 -2.57 8.30 -0.74
C PHE A 52 -2.27 7.68 -2.11
N HIS A 53 -1.64 8.48 -2.97
CA HIS A 53 -1.33 8.06 -4.34
C HIS A 53 -0.15 7.09 -4.46
N ALA A 54 0.70 6.99 -3.44
CA ALA A 54 1.90 6.17 -3.50
C ALA A 54 2.40 5.77 -2.12
N TYR A 55 3.13 4.65 -2.07
CA TYR A 55 3.66 4.06 -0.85
C TYR A 55 5.11 3.62 -1.02
N TYR A 56 5.92 3.83 0.02
CA TYR A 56 7.25 3.26 0.13
C TYR A 56 7.16 1.79 0.58
N VAL A 57 7.88 0.92 -0.12
CA VAL A 57 8.09 -0.48 0.28
C VAL A 57 9.57 -0.73 0.53
N ASN A 58 9.88 -1.37 1.65
CA ASN A 58 11.25 -1.58 2.08
C ASN A 58 11.51 -3.02 2.52
N LYS A 59 12.16 -3.78 1.64
CA LYS A 59 12.62 -5.15 1.92
C LYS A 59 13.38 -5.32 3.25
N TYR A 60 14.03 -4.28 3.78
CA TYR A 60 14.77 -4.36 5.03
C TYR A 60 13.86 -4.20 6.26
N ILE A 61 12.80 -3.40 6.20
CA ILE A 61 11.86 -3.27 7.33
C ILE A 61 10.82 -4.40 7.30
N ASP A 62 10.52 -4.90 6.11
CA ASP A 62 9.52 -5.93 5.88
C ASP A 62 10.07 -7.36 6.05
N HIS A 63 11.35 -7.52 6.39
CA HIS A 63 11.98 -8.84 6.53
C HIS A 63 11.37 -9.75 7.62
N HIS A 64 10.60 -9.16 8.55
CA HIS A 64 9.87 -9.88 9.61
C HIS A 64 8.36 -10.00 9.33
N ALA A 65 7.83 -9.27 8.35
CA ALA A 65 6.57 -9.70 7.76
C ALA A 65 6.87 -11.04 7.05
N PHE A 66 5.92 -11.96 7.07
CA PHE A 66 6.10 -13.39 6.80
C PHE A 66 7.12 -13.76 5.70
N GLU A 67 8.24 -14.38 6.10
CA GLU A 67 9.29 -14.97 5.23
C GLU A 67 8.69 -15.62 3.97
N ILE A 68 9.20 -15.35 2.77
CA ILE A 68 10.52 -15.88 2.37
C ILE A 68 11.37 -14.85 1.61
N THR A 69 12.59 -14.62 2.12
CA THR A 69 13.72 -14.01 1.38
C THR A 69 14.18 -14.93 0.25
N PHE A 70 14.08 -14.48 -1.00
CA PHE A 70 15.08 -14.73 -2.06
C PHE A 70 15.13 -13.54 -3.03
#